data_AF-A0A9N9GW10-F1
#
_entry.id   AF-A0A9N9GW10-F1
#
_cell.length_a   1.000
_cell.length_b   1.000
_cell.length_c   1.000
_cell.angle_alpha   90.00
_cell.angle_beta   90.00
_cell.angle_gamma   90.00
#
_symmetry.space_group_name_H-M   'P 1'
#
loop_
_entity.id
_entity.type
_entity.pdbx_description
1 polymer ?
#
loop_
_entity_poly.entity_id
_entity_poly.type
_entity_poly.pdbx_seq_one_letter_code
_entity_poly.pdbx_strand_id
1 'polypeptide(L)' 'LTLPEVSLFLDHQIFFSGQAYVALSQCSNWSKVHIALLHPSAIFTDESMLKEYDRLEQKAAIPLPL' A
#
# COMPACT_ATOMS: atom_id res chain seq x y z
N LEU A 1 -8.43 10.25 2.91
CA LEU A 1 -8.19 11.51 2.17
C LEU A 1 -7.99 11.13 0.71
N THR A 2 -8.65 11.80 -0.23
CA THR A 2 -8.44 11.60 -1.67
C THR A 2 -7.95 12.92 -2.25
N LEU A 3 -6.75 12.91 -2.80
CA LEU A 3 -6.06 14.06 -3.34
C LEU A 3 -6.11 14.04 -4.87
N PRO A 4 -6.35 15.19 -5.53
CA PRO A 4 -6.39 15.25 -7.00
C PRO A 4 -5.02 15.05 -7.64
N GLU A 5 -3.94 15.32 -6.89
CA GLU A 5 -2.54 15.21 -7.31
C GLU A 5 -1.65 15.06 -6.07
N VAL A 6 -0.56 14.29 -6.17
CA VAL A 6 0.39 14.07 -5.07
C VAL A 6 1.83 14.12 -5.57
N SER A 7 2.72 14.70 -4.77
CA SER A 7 4.17 14.69 -4.98
C SER A 7 4.84 14.05 -3.77
N LEU A 8 5.58 12.97 -4.00
CA LEU A 8 6.06 12.05 -2.96
C LEU A 8 7.58 11.87 -3.03
N PHE A 9 8.20 11.79 -1.86
CA PHE A 9 9.54 11.25 -1.67
C PHE A 9 9.39 9.87 -1.03
N LEU A 10 9.74 8.82 -1.78
CA LEU A 10 9.67 7.44 -1.35
C LEU A 10 11.10 6.93 -1.11
N ASP A 11 11.73 7.44 -0.05
CA ASP A 11 13.12 7.14 0.29
C ASP A 11 13.22 6.57 1.73
N HIS A 12 14.42 6.65 2.32
CA HIS A 12 14.70 6.19 3.68
C HIS A 12 13.92 6.94 4.78
N GLN A 13 13.18 8.01 4.44
CA GLN A 13 12.28 8.70 5.36
C GLN A 13 10.94 7.97 5.51
N ILE A 14 10.63 6.97 4.68
CA ILE A 14 9.52 6.06 4.94
C ILE A 14 9.95 5.08 6.03
N PHE A 15 9.29 5.16 7.20
CA PHE A 15 9.67 4.41 8.40
C PHE A 15 8.56 3.47 8.90
N PHE A 16 7.38 3.47 8.28
CA PHE A 16 6.28 2.60 8.66
C PHE A 16 5.81 1.69 7.52
N SER A 17 5.52 0.43 7.84
CA SER A 17 5.04 -0.56 6.87
C SER A 17 3.74 -0.09 6.20
N GLY A 18 3.69 -0.18 4.87
CA GLY A 18 2.52 0.25 4.09
C GLY A 18 2.35 1.77 3.94
N GLN A 19 3.23 2.60 4.53
CA GLN A 19 3.13 4.06 4.42
C GLN A 19 3.26 4.54 2.97
N ALA A 20 4.16 3.95 2.18
CA ALA A 20 4.28 4.25 0.75
C ALA A 20 2.98 3.93 0.00
N TYR A 21 2.33 2.80 0.31
CA TYR A 21 1.03 2.44 -0.27
C TYR A 21 -0.06 3.45 0.11
N VAL A 22 -0.13 3.85 1.38
CA VAL A 22 -1.10 4.86 1.86
C VAL A 22 -0.89 6.19 1.14
N ALA A 23 0.36 6.64 0.96
CA ALA A 23 0.65 7.89 0.26
C ALA A 23 0.24 7.82 -1.23
N LEU A 24 0.57 6.72 -1.92
CA LEU A 24 0.24 6.52 -3.33
C LEU A 24 -1.27 6.40 -3.56
N SER A 25 -1.98 5.69 -2.69
CA SER A 25 -3.44 5.44 -2.81
C SER A 25 -4.32 6.66 -2.53
N GLN A 26 -3.74 7.77 -2.05
CA GLN A 26 -4.48 9.02 -1.90
C GLN A 26 -4.86 9.62 -3.25
N CYS A 27 -4.14 9.32 -4.34
CA CYS A 27 -4.45 9.84 -5.66
C CYS A 27 -5.16 8.79 -6.51
N SER A 28 -6.33 9.14 -7.04
CA SER A 28 -7.15 8.22 -7.87
C SER A 28 -6.64 8.06 -9.30
N ASN A 29 -5.72 8.92 -9.74
CA ASN A 29 -5.17 8.90 -11.09
C ASN A 29 -3.65 8.84 -11.05
N TRP A 30 -3.07 7.74 -11.53
CA TRP A 30 -1.62 7.53 -11.56
C TRP A 30 -0.85 8.62 -12.32
N SER A 31 -1.43 9.20 -13.38
CA SER A 31 -0.78 10.30 -14.12
C SER A 31 -0.62 11.60 -13.29
N LYS A 32 -1.25 11.66 -12.12
CA LYS A 32 -1.19 12.77 -11.14
C LYS A 32 -0.35 12.42 -9.90
N VAL A 33 0.44 11.34 -9.99
CA VAL A 33 1.40 10.94 -8.96
C VAL A 33 2.80 11.31 -9.44
N HIS A 34 3.47 12.19 -8.70
CA HIS A 34 4.85 12.60 -8.97
C HIS A 34 5.77 12.01 -7.91
N ILE A 35 6.70 11.15 -8.30
CA ILE A 35 7.67 10.56 -7.38
C ILE A 35 9.01 11.25 -7.62
N ALA A 36 9.42 12.09 -6.67
CA ALA A 36 10.65 12.87 -6.76
C ALA A 36 11.89 12.04 -6.43
N LEU A 37 11.75 11.05 -5.54
CA LEU A 37 12.81 10.11 -5.18
C LEU A 37 12.18 8.75 -4.88
N LEU A 38 12.84 7.68 -5.31
CA LEU A 38 12.40 6.30 -5.09
C LEU A 38 13.58 5.44 -4.68
N HIS A 39 13.50 4.86 -3.48
CA HIS A 39 14.43 3.86 -2.99
C HIS A 39 13.66 2.57 -2.64
N PRO A 40 14.17 1.38 -3.01
CA PRO A 40 13.47 0.11 -2.73
C PRO A 40 13.13 -0.11 -1.26
N SER A 41 13.96 0.39 -0.33
CA SER A 41 13.70 0.28 1.11
C SER A 41 12.45 1.04 1.59
N ALA A 42 11.88 1.92 0.78
CA ALA A 42 10.65 2.63 1.11
C ALA A 42 9.39 1.79 0.89
N ILE A 43 9.51 0.67 0.16
CA ILE A 43 8.40 -0.23 -0.17
C ILE A 43 8.56 -1.49 0.66
N PHE A 44 7.87 -1.52 1.79
CA PHE A 44 7.83 -2.68 2.66
C PHE A 44 6.47 -2.81 3.33
N THR A 45 6.12 -4.03 3.68
CA THR A 45 4.92 -4.40 4.40
C THR A 45 5.27 -5.23 5.62
N ASP A 46 4.38 -5.27 6.59
CA ASP A 46 4.51 -6.14 7.75
C ASP A 46 4.20 -7.60 7.34
N GLU A 47 5.08 -8.54 7.72
CA GLU A 47 4.89 -9.96 7.44
C GLU A 47 3.64 -10.54 8.11
N SER A 48 3.23 -9.99 9.26
CA SER A 48 2.00 -10.40 9.94
C SER A 48 0.76 -10.11 9.08
N MET A 49 0.79 -9.02 8.30
CA MET A 49 -0.28 -8.68 7.37
C MET A 49 -0.35 -9.69 6.21
N LEU A 50 0.78 -10.15 5.70
CA LEU A 50 0.80 -11.19 4.65
C LEU A 50 0.13 -12.48 5.16
N LYS A 51 0.49 -12.93 6.36
CA LYS A 51 -0.09 -14.13 6.98
C LYS A 51 -1.59 -13.99 7.23
N GLU A 52 -2.04 -12.80 7.62
CA GLU A 52 -3.46 -12.53 7.83
C GLU A 52 -4.24 -12.51 6.51
N TYR A 53 -3.67 -11.95 5.44
CA TYR A 53 -4.27 -12.00 4.11
C TYR A 53 -4.42 -13.43 3.61
N ASP A 54 -3.39 -14.27 3.75
CA ASP A 54 -3.46 -15.69 3.38
C ASP A 54 -4.59 -16.42 4.14
N ARG A 55 -4.72 -16.14 5.45
CA ARG A 55 -5.80 -16.71 6.27
C ARG A 55 -7.19 -16.25 5.80
N LEU A 56 -7.33 -14.98 5.42
CA LEU A 56 -8.58 -14.41 4.93
C LEU A 56 -8.95 -14.98 3.56
N GLU A 57 -7.99 -15.19 2.66
CA GLU A 57 -8.22 -15.85 1.36
C GLU A 57 -8.73 -17.28 1.53
N GLN A 58 -8.12 -18.05 2.44
CA GLN A 58 -8.59 -19.40 2.78
C GLN A 58 -10.02 -19.39 3.30
N LYS A 59 -10.38 -18.40 4.13
CA LYS A 59 -11.74 -18.26 4.66
C LYS A 59 -12.74 -17.85 3.57
N ALA A 60 -12.36 -16.94 2.68
CA ALA A 60 -13.21 -16.49 1.57
C ALA A 60 -13.49 -17.59 0.55
N ALA A 61 -12.59 -18.57 0.42
CA ALA A 61 -12.79 -19.75 -0.43
C ALA A 61 -13.84 -20.73 0.12
N ILE A 62 -14.24 -20.61 1.40
CA ILE A 62 -15.30 -21.43 1.99
C ILE A 62 -16.65 -20.83 1.56
N PRO A 63 -17.51 -21.59 0.85
CA PRO A 63 -18.84 -21.12 0.50
C PRO A 63 -19.64 -20.75 1.74
N LEU A 64 -20.37 -19.64 1.68
CA LEU A 64 -21.30 -19.28 2.74
C LEU A 64 -22.35 -20.39 2.88
N PRO A 65 -22.70 -20.81 4.11
CA PRO A 65 -23.78 -21.77 4.31
C PRO A 65 -25.05 -21.20 3.67
N LEU A 66 -25.68 -22.00 2.81
CA LEU A 66 -26.95 -21.71 2.15
C LEU A 66 -28.10 -21.70 3.17
#